data_AF-A0A7C0YST4-F1
#
_entry.id   AF-A0A7C0YST4-F1
#
_cell.length_a   1.000
_cell.length_b   1.000
_cell.length_c   1.000
_cell.angle_alpha   90.00
_cell.angle_beta   90.00
_cell.angle_gamma   90.00
#
_symmetry.space_group_name_H-M   'P 1'
#
loop_
_entity.id
_entity.type
_entity.pdbx_description
1 polymer ?
#
loop_
_entity_poly.entity_id
_entity_poly.type
_entity_poly.pdbx_seq_one_letter_code
_entity_poly.pdbx_strand_id
1 'polypeptide(L)'
;MQVAVEEAGVFKILLASFVGFIGKLLRKKGWFYIVAGKNVAQIDDMPASMPPYDYYVIPGPENPDGLCEEIKKKTGCEACIVDANDLGIAWVVGKSSGVDKSWVEDVMSDNPAGNEDWQTPIIILRKKP
;
A
#
# COMPACT_ATOMS: atom_id res chain seq x y z
N MET A 1 4.67 15.34 4.13
CA MET A 1 6.12 15.29 4.43
C MET A 1 6.43 15.03 5.91
N GLN A 2 5.81 15.72 6.87
CA GLN A 2 6.07 15.48 8.30
C GLN A 2 5.83 14.01 8.71
N VAL A 3 4.71 13.42 8.31
CA VAL A 3 4.43 11.98 8.55
C VAL A 3 5.53 11.07 8.00
N ALA A 4 6.05 11.34 6.80
CA ALA A 4 7.16 10.56 6.25
C ALA A 4 8.45 10.68 7.07
N VAL A 5 8.70 11.83 7.68
CA VAL A 5 9.83 12.05 8.61
C VAL A 5 9.62 11.29 9.91
N GLU A 6 8.39 11.23 10.42
CA GLU A 6 8.03 10.44 11.60
C GLU A 6 8.17 8.93 11.35
N GLU A 7 7.78 8.47 10.16
CA GLU A 7 7.88 7.06 9.73
C GLU A 7 9.32 6.59 9.47
N ALA A 8 10.12 7.39 8.76
CA ALA A 8 11.43 6.96 8.26
C ALA A 8 12.63 7.63 8.96
N GLY A 9 12.39 8.71 9.71
CA GLY A 9 13.42 9.54 10.31
C GLY A 9 13.98 10.61 9.38
N VAL A 10 14.37 11.75 9.98
CA VAL A 10 14.87 12.95 9.27
C VAL A 10 16.02 12.62 8.31
N PHE A 11 17.05 11.91 8.79
CA PHE A 11 18.24 11.61 8.00
C PHE A 11 17.90 10.78 6.74
N LYS A 12 17.03 9.78 6.89
CA LYS A 12 16.63 8.90 5.80
C LYS A 12 15.80 9.65 4.75
N ILE A 13 14.91 10.55 5.17
CA ILE A 13 14.14 11.41 4.26
C ILE A 13 15.05 12.41 3.51
N LEU A 14 16.06 12.99 4.17
CA LEU A 14 17.02 13.86 3.50
C LEU A 14 17.83 13.09 2.44
N LEU A 15 18.33 11.91 2.79
CA LEU A 15 19.03 11.04 1.84
C LEU A 15 18.12 10.62 0.68
N ALA A 16 16.88 10.19 0.96
CA ALA A 16 15.90 9.82 -0.05
C ALA A 16 15.59 10.98 -0.99
N SER A 17 15.47 12.21 -0.46
CA SER A 17 15.24 13.42 -1.25
C SER A 17 16.41 13.71 -2.18
N PHE A 18 17.65 13.59 -1.70
CA PHE A 18 18.86 13.76 -2.50
C PHE A 18 18.98 12.71 -3.61
N VAL A 19 18.78 11.43 -3.28
CA VAL A 19 18.83 10.33 -4.26
C VAL A 19 17.68 10.44 -5.26
N GLY A 20 16.48 10.84 -4.82
CA GLY A 20 15.34 11.12 -5.69
C GLY A 20 15.63 12.25 -6.68
N PHE A 21 16.32 13.31 -6.25
CA PHE A 21 16.78 14.39 -7.12
C PHE A 21 17.76 13.88 -8.19
N ILE A 22 18.74 13.07 -7.83
CA ILE A 22 19.65 12.42 -8.80
C ILE A 22 18.87 11.54 -9.77
N GLY A 23 17.92 10.74 -9.27
CA GLY A 23 17.04 9.91 -10.10
C GLY A 23 16.30 10.75 -11.14
N LYS A 24 15.76 11.91 -10.76
CA LYS A 24 15.10 12.85 -11.66
C LYS A 24 16.04 13.36 -12.77
N LEU A 25 17.28 13.70 -12.43
CA LEU A 25 18.30 14.10 -13.43
C LEU A 25 18.60 12.98 -14.43
N LEU A 26 18.60 11.73 -13.96
CA LEU A 26 18.80 10.53 -14.78
C LEU A 26 17.52 10.01 -15.45
N ARG A 27 16.38 10.72 -15.33
CA ARG A 27 15.05 10.31 -15.81
C ARG A 27 14.59 8.95 -15.26
N LYS A 28 15.04 8.56 -14.07
CA LYS A 28 14.61 7.38 -13.33
C LYS A 28 13.60 7.78 -12.25
N LYS A 29 12.42 7.16 -12.26
CA LYS A 29 11.35 7.38 -11.28
C LYS A 29 11.50 6.42 -10.09
N GLY A 30 10.92 6.77 -8.94
CA GLY A 30 10.79 5.87 -7.78
C GLY A 30 11.99 5.79 -6.82
N TRP A 31 13.14 6.38 -7.18
CA TRP A 31 14.36 6.31 -6.34
C TRP A 31 14.20 6.90 -4.94
N PHE A 32 13.34 7.92 -4.78
CA PHE A 32 12.97 8.43 -3.47
C PHE A 32 12.38 7.32 -2.58
N TYR A 33 11.36 6.61 -3.07
CA TYR A 33 10.65 5.58 -2.31
C TYR A 33 11.50 4.34 -2.03
N ILE A 34 12.40 3.98 -2.95
CA ILE A 34 13.38 2.89 -2.74
C ILE A 34 14.23 3.18 -1.49
N VAL A 35 14.65 4.44 -1.30
CA VAL A 35 15.48 4.83 -0.14
C VAL A 35 14.63 5.11 1.10
N ALA A 36 13.50 5.81 0.96
CA ALA A 36 12.62 6.17 2.08
C ALA A 36 12.02 4.91 2.74
N GLY A 37 11.73 3.87 1.95
CA GLY A 37 11.25 2.58 2.40
C GLY A 37 9.75 2.40 2.24
N LYS A 38 9.30 1.15 2.44
CA LYS A 38 7.92 0.72 2.17
C LYS A 38 6.86 1.51 2.91
N ASN A 39 7.07 1.84 4.19
CA ASN A 39 6.06 2.56 4.99
C ASN A 39 5.77 3.96 4.42
N VAL A 40 6.82 4.66 3.97
CA VAL A 40 6.66 5.99 3.34
C VAL A 40 5.98 5.89 1.98
N ALA A 41 6.22 4.79 1.25
CA ALA A 41 5.58 4.55 -0.04
C ALA A 41 4.09 4.20 0.06
N GLN A 42 3.64 3.73 1.23
CA GLN A 42 2.23 3.41 1.53
C GLN A 42 1.46 4.58 2.14
N ILE A 43 2.09 5.75 2.29
CA ILE A 43 1.40 6.92 2.80
C ILE A 43 0.42 7.39 1.73
N ASP A 44 -0.86 7.39 2.07
CA ASP A 44 -1.94 7.87 1.21
C ASP A 44 -2.24 9.35 1.48
N ASP A 45 -2.59 10.09 0.42
CA ASP A 45 -2.72 11.54 0.45
C ASP A 45 -4.16 12.06 0.47
N MET A 46 -4.29 13.33 0.86
CA MET A 46 -5.57 14.03 0.82
C MET A 46 -5.87 14.48 -0.62
N PRO A 47 -7.16 14.60 -1.01
CA PRO A 47 -8.38 14.45 -0.19
C PRO A 47 -9.15 13.14 -0.42
N ALA A 48 -8.49 12.04 -0.80
CA ALA A 48 -9.16 10.83 -1.28
C ALA A 48 -9.89 9.99 -0.19
N SER A 49 -9.95 10.49 1.05
CA SER A 49 -10.51 9.78 2.21
C SER A 49 -11.93 10.26 2.56
N MET A 50 -12.72 9.39 3.22
CA MET A 50 -14.07 9.74 3.67
C MET A 50 -14.06 10.75 4.83
N PRO A 51 -15.03 11.69 4.91
CA PRO A 51 -15.18 12.55 6.09
C PRO A 51 -15.36 11.76 7.40
N PRO A 52 -14.79 12.22 8.53
CA PRO A 52 -14.03 13.46 8.73
C PRO A 52 -12.51 13.32 8.46
N TYR A 53 -12.08 12.25 7.80
CA TYR A 53 -10.67 11.92 7.57
C TYR A 53 -10.12 12.49 6.25
N ASP A 54 -10.93 13.22 5.49
CA ASP A 54 -10.62 13.85 4.20
C ASP A 54 -9.48 14.89 4.28
N TYR A 55 -9.13 15.34 5.49
CA TYR A 55 -8.01 16.24 5.77
C TYR A 55 -6.80 15.57 6.44
N TYR A 56 -6.77 14.23 6.46
CA TYR A 56 -5.70 13.47 7.10
C TYR A 56 -4.87 12.72 6.06
N VAL A 57 -3.59 12.58 6.38
CA VAL A 57 -2.68 11.67 5.68
C VAL A 57 -2.78 10.32 6.38
N ILE A 58 -2.89 9.23 5.62
CA ILE A 58 -3.06 7.89 6.18
C ILE A 58 -1.74 7.13 6.06
N PRO A 59 -1.07 6.76 7.17
CA PRO A 59 0.10 5.90 7.13
C PRO A 59 -0.25 4.47 6.70
N GLY A 60 0.74 3.75 6.18
CA GLY A 60 0.61 2.31 5.95
C GLY A 60 0.38 1.52 7.25
N PRO A 61 -0.21 0.32 7.18
CA PRO A 61 -0.47 -0.51 8.36
C PRO A 61 0.83 -0.96 9.06
N GLU A 62 0.85 -0.94 10.40
CA GLU A 62 2.03 -1.28 11.20
C GLU A 62 2.39 -2.78 11.17
N ASN A 63 1.39 -3.66 11.27
CA ASN A 63 1.58 -5.12 11.25
C ASN A 63 0.56 -5.82 10.33
N PRO A 64 0.63 -5.58 9.00
CA PRO A 64 -0.39 -6.06 8.08
C PRO A 64 -0.40 -7.59 7.96
N ASP A 65 0.76 -8.25 7.96
CA ASP A 65 0.84 -9.71 7.93
C ASP A 65 0.20 -10.34 9.17
N GLY A 66 0.48 -9.79 10.37
CA GLY A 66 -0.10 -10.28 11.62
C GLY A 66 -1.62 -10.12 11.68
N LEU A 67 -2.15 -8.99 11.17
CA LEU A 67 -3.59 -8.79 11.05
C LEU A 67 -4.22 -9.82 10.11
N CYS A 68 -3.59 -10.10 8.96
CA CYS A 68 -4.07 -11.13 8.05
C CYS A 68 -4.07 -12.53 8.66
N GLU A 69 -3.03 -12.89 9.44
CA GLU A 69 -3.02 -14.17 10.16
C GLU A 69 -4.13 -14.25 11.21
N GLU A 70 -4.44 -13.16 11.89
CA GLU A 70 -5.56 -13.11 12.83
C GLU A 70 -6.91 -13.30 12.14
N ILE A 71 -7.11 -12.64 10.99
CA ILE A 71 -8.31 -12.83 10.15
C ILE A 71 -8.44 -14.29 9.73
N LYS A 72 -7.35 -14.91 9.26
CA LYS A 72 -7.33 -16.32 8.90
C LYS A 72 -7.67 -17.23 10.06
N LYS A 73 -7.11 -16.99 11.24
CA LYS A 73 -7.39 -17.77 12.45
C LYS A 73 -8.87 -17.68 12.86
N LYS A 74 -9.51 -16.52 12.69
CA LYS A 74 -10.92 -16.30 13.09
C LYS A 74 -11.92 -16.80 12.05
N THR A 75 -11.59 -16.72 10.77
CA THR A 75 -12.54 -16.99 9.67
C THR A 75 -12.31 -18.33 8.98
N GLY A 76 -11.09 -18.88 9.07
CA GLY A 76 -10.66 -20.06 8.31
C GLY A 76 -10.25 -19.76 6.86
N CYS A 77 -10.42 -18.53 6.38
CA CYS A 77 -10.05 -18.12 5.02
C CYS A 77 -8.66 -17.47 4.99
N GLU A 78 -7.89 -17.67 3.91
CA GLU A 78 -6.71 -16.84 3.68
C GLU A 78 -7.10 -15.36 3.53
N ALA A 79 -6.25 -14.45 4.00
CA ALA A 79 -6.50 -13.02 4.00
C ALA A 79 -5.27 -12.24 3.53
N CYS A 80 -5.50 -11.11 2.87
CA CYS A 80 -4.46 -10.16 2.48
C CYS A 80 -4.99 -8.74 2.50
N ILE A 81 -4.09 -7.77 2.65
CA ILE A 81 -4.35 -6.34 2.49
C ILE A 81 -3.66 -5.93 1.20
N VAL A 82 -4.42 -5.30 0.32
CA VAL A 82 -3.96 -4.87 -1.00
C VAL A 82 -4.12 -3.36 -1.09
N ASP A 83 -3.05 -2.69 -1.48
CA ASP A 83 -3.06 -1.31 -1.94
C ASP A 83 -3.13 -1.35 -3.46
N ALA A 84 -4.22 -0.87 -4.05
CA ALA A 84 -4.48 -0.92 -5.48
C ALA A 84 -5.00 0.44 -5.96
N ASN A 85 -4.70 0.76 -7.21
CA ASN A 85 -5.20 1.96 -7.87
C ASN A 85 -5.37 1.69 -9.37
N ASP A 86 -5.97 2.65 -10.09
CA ASP A 86 -6.33 2.48 -11.50
C ASP A 86 -5.14 2.64 -12.47
N LEU A 87 -3.90 2.66 -11.95
CA LEU A 87 -2.68 2.75 -12.77
C LEU A 87 -2.15 1.39 -13.24
N GLY A 88 -2.93 0.31 -13.05
CA GLY A 88 -2.54 -1.03 -13.45
C GLY A 88 -1.59 -1.72 -12.47
N ILE A 89 -1.52 -1.23 -11.22
CA ILE A 89 -0.59 -1.75 -10.20
C ILE A 89 -1.37 -2.00 -8.91
N ALA A 90 -1.30 -3.23 -8.44
CA ALA A 90 -1.70 -3.61 -7.09
C ALA A 90 -0.50 -4.13 -6.32
N TRP A 91 -0.46 -3.79 -5.03
CA TRP A 91 0.58 -4.17 -4.11
C TRP A 91 -0.03 -4.86 -2.88
N VAL A 92 0.32 -6.12 -2.68
CA VAL A 92 -0.01 -6.82 -1.43
C VAL A 92 0.93 -6.30 -0.35
N VAL A 93 0.38 -5.46 0.53
CA VAL A 93 1.11 -4.83 1.65
C VAL A 93 1.21 -5.73 2.88
N GLY A 94 0.31 -6.70 3.00
CA GLY A 94 0.49 -7.85 3.89
C GLY A 94 -0.47 -9.00 3.60
N LYS A 95 -0.14 -10.19 4.11
CA LYS A 95 -0.87 -11.43 3.82
C LYS A 95 -0.70 -12.48 4.90
N SER A 96 -1.70 -13.35 5.01
CA SER A 96 -1.58 -14.58 5.80
C SER A 96 -0.78 -15.64 5.04
N SER A 97 -0.38 -16.67 5.77
CA SER A 97 0.12 -17.93 5.27
C SER A 97 -0.84 -18.53 4.24
N GLY A 98 -0.28 -19.11 3.17
CA GLY A 98 -1.06 -19.71 2.08
C GLY A 98 -1.48 -18.76 0.95
N VAL A 99 -1.40 -17.43 1.15
CA VAL A 99 -1.67 -16.47 0.07
C VAL A 99 -0.52 -16.46 -0.94
N ASP A 100 -0.85 -16.71 -2.20
CA ASP A 100 0.01 -16.46 -3.37
C ASP A 100 -0.02 -14.96 -3.68
N LYS A 101 1.04 -14.27 -3.28
CA LYS A 101 1.18 -12.83 -3.45
C LYS A 101 1.08 -12.42 -4.92
N SER A 102 1.84 -13.09 -5.79
CA SER A 102 1.93 -12.74 -7.21
C SER A 102 0.59 -12.90 -7.92
N TRP A 103 -0.15 -13.96 -7.60
CA TRP A 103 -1.48 -14.15 -8.16
C TRP A 103 -2.46 -13.06 -7.70
N VAL A 104 -2.42 -12.68 -6.41
CA VAL A 104 -3.28 -11.59 -5.90
C VAL A 104 -2.95 -10.25 -6.58
N GLU A 105 -1.67 -9.89 -6.70
CA GLU A 105 -1.26 -8.64 -7.36
C GLU A 105 -1.66 -8.61 -8.84
N ASP A 106 -1.60 -9.75 -9.53
CA ASP A 106 -2.04 -9.88 -10.93
C ASP A 106 -3.56 -9.69 -11.09
N VAL A 107 -4.37 -10.42 -10.31
CA VAL A 107 -5.84 -10.33 -10.41
C VAL A 107 -6.44 -9.04 -9.87
N MET A 108 -5.67 -8.29 -9.06
CA MET A 108 -6.07 -7.00 -8.51
C MET A 108 -5.51 -5.81 -9.31
N SER A 109 -4.70 -6.06 -10.34
CA SER A 109 -3.96 -5.00 -11.05
C SER A 109 -4.85 -3.97 -11.73
N ASP A 110 -6.06 -4.36 -12.16
CA ASP A 110 -7.07 -3.49 -12.75
C ASP A 110 -8.06 -2.90 -11.71
N ASN A 111 -7.75 -3.07 -10.42
CA ASN A 111 -8.53 -2.60 -9.28
C ASN A 111 -10.04 -2.90 -9.39
N PRO A 112 -10.44 -4.19 -9.37
CA PRO A 112 -11.85 -4.57 -9.51
C PRO A 112 -12.73 -4.13 -8.34
N ALA A 113 -12.11 -3.69 -7.23
CA ALA A 113 -12.82 -3.09 -6.11
C ALA A 113 -13.34 -1.68 -6.46
N GLY A 114 -12.72 -0.97 -7.41
CA GLY A 114 -12.99 0.45 -7.67
C GLY A 114 -12.24 1.36 -6.70
N ASN A 115 -12.46 2.67 -6.82
CA ASN A 115 -11.82 3.72 -6.01
C ASN A 115 -12.86 4.70 -5.47
N GLU A 116 -12.46 5.59 -4.54
CA GLU A 116 -13.30 6.70 -4.09
C GLU A 116 -14.68 6.24 -3.54
N ASP A 117 -15.78 6.73 -4.13
CA ASP A 117 -17.16 6.58 -3.64
C ASP A 117 -17.76 5.18 -3.84
N TRP A 118 -16.99 4.21 -4.33
CA TRP A 118 -17.48 2.83 -4.53
C TRP A 118 -17.67 2.07 -3.22
N GLN A 119 -16.96 2.45 -2.15
CA GLN A 119 -17.14 1.94 -0.78
C GLN A 119 -17.11 0.41 -0.65
N THR A 120 -16.18 -0.23 -1.36
CA THR A 120 -16.00 -1.68 -1.49
C THR A 120 -14.66 -2.17 -0.89
N PRO A 121 -14.37 -1.87 0.40
CA PRO A 121 -13.05 -2.14 1.00
C PRO A 121 -12.76 -3.64 1.24
N ILE A 122 -13.74 -4.52 1.06
CA ILE A 122 -13.62 -5.96 1.30
C ILE A 122 -14.11 -6.71 0.06
N ILE A 123 -13.25 -7.57 -0.47
CA ILE A 123 -13.51 -8.41 -1.64
C ILE A 123 -13.25 -9.88 -1.32
N ILE A 124 -13.89 -10.77 -2.08
CA ILE A 124 -13.63 -12.21 -2.02
C ILE A 124 -12.99 -12.64 -3.33
N LEU A 125 -11.72 -13.02 -3.27
CA LEU A 125 -11.02 -13.65 -4.39
C LEU A 125 -11.26 -15.15 -4.40
N ARG A 126 -11.73 -15.69 -5.51
CA ARG A 126 -12.00 -17.12 -5.69
C ARG A 126 -11.45 -17.60 -7.02
N LYS A 127 -10.60 -18.62 -7.00
CA LYS A 127 -10.20 -19.33 -8.21
C LYS A 127 -11.40 -20.09 -8.77
N LYS A 128 -11.63 -19.99 -10.08
CA LYS A 128 -12.63 -20.84 -10.75
C LYS A 128 -12.19 -22.31 -10.61
N PRO A 129 -13.13 -23.23 -10.35
CA PRO A 129 -12.85 -24.66 -10.30
C PRO A 129 -12.38 -25.20 -11.65
#